data_AF-A0A7S3W2U3-F1
#
_entry.id   AF-A0A7S3W2U3-F1
#
_cell.length_a   1.000
_cell.length_b   1.000
_cell.length_c   1.000
_cell.angle_alpha   90.00
_cell.angle_beta   90.00
_cell.angle_gamma   90.00
#
_symmetry.space_group_name_H-M   'P 1'
#
loop_
_entity.id
_entity.type
_entity.pdbx_description
1 polymer ?
#
loop_
_entity_poly.entity_id
_entity_poly.type
_entity_poly.pdbx_seq_one_letter_code
_entity_poly.pdbx_strand_id
1 'polypeptide(L)'
;MQAFQERAGHANVPYGHVEDGEQLGVWLGTQRTRYKARGLSEAERKVSALSDEDVERLEALGVMWDVLTEQWERMFGLLQAFQEREGHANVPYGHVEDGEQLGVWLGTQRTRYKARGLSEGARAERGGA
;
A
#
# COMPACT_ATOMS: atom_id res chain seq x y z
N MET A 1 -10.78 -15.95 4.71
CA MET A 1 -9.31 -15.80 4.56
C MET A 1 -8.65 -16.95 3.81
N GLN A 2 -8.73 -18.20 4.27
CA GLN A 2 -8.07 -19.33 3.58
C GLN A 2 -8.66 -19.59 2.17
N ALA A 3 -9.99 -19.57 2.04
CA ALA A 3 -10.66 -19.68 0.75
C ALA A 3 -10.28 -18.55 -0.24
N PHE A 4 -10.14 -17.31 0.25
CA PHE A 4 -9.64 -16.19 -0.54
C PHE A 4 -8.23 -16.45 -1.09
N GLN A 5 -7.32 -16.92 -0.23
CA GLN A 5 -5.93 -17.17 -0.61
C GLN A 5 -5.84 -18.26 -1.69
N GLU A 6 -6.59 -19.35 -1.56
CA GLU A 6 -6.61 -20.46 -2.53
C GLU A 6 -7.09 -20.00 -3.91
N ARG A 7 -8.02 -19.03 -3.97
CA ARG A 7 -8.57 -18.49 -5.22
C ARG A 7 -7.73 -17.36 -5.82
N ALA A 8 -7.26 -16.43 -4.99
CA ALA A 8 -6.55 -15.23 -5.43
C ALA A 8 -5.03 -15.46 -5.58
N GLY A 9 -4.52 -16.57 -5.06
CA GLY A 9 -3.08 -16.84 -4.98
C GLY A 9 -2.35 -15.96 -3.95
N HIS A 10 -3.07 -15.11 -3.20
CA HIS A 10 -2.52 -14.23 -2.17
C HIS A 10 -3.57 -13.95 -1.08
N ALA A 11 -3.13 -13.66 0.15
CA ALA A 11 -4.02 -13.29 1.26
C ALA A 11 -4.26 -11.78 1.42
N ASN A 12 -3.74 -10.96 0.50
CA ASN A 12 -3.96 -9.51 0.55
C ASN A 12 -5.35 -9.14 0.02
N VAL A 13 -6.31 -9.06 0.93
CA VAL A 13 -7.70 -8.75 0.62
C VAL A 13 -7.90 -7.23 0.41
N PRO A 14 -8.45 -6.77 -0.74
CA PRO A 14 -8.81 -5.37 -0.93
C PRO A 14 -9.78 -4.87 0.14
N TYR A 15 -9.64 -3.61 0.56
CA TYR A 15 -10.40 -3.05 1.70
C TYR A 15 -11.92 -3.23 1.60
N GLY A 16 -12.51 -3.09 0.40
CA GLY A 16 -13.95 -3.24 0.17
C GLY A 16 -14.42 -4.67 -0.12
N HIS A 17 -13.54 -5.67 -0.04
CA HIS A 17 -13.89 -7.05 -0.41
C HIS A 17 -14.71 -7.72 0.69
N VAL A 18 -15.80 -8.36 0.27
CA VAL A 18 -16.71 -9.15 1.09
C VAL A 18 -16.75 -10.57 0.55
N GLU A 19 -16.60 -11.57 1.42
CA GLU A 19 -16.71 -12.98 1.08
C GLU A 19 -17.60 -13.66 2.13
N ASP A 20 -18.61 -14.40 1.68
CA ASP A 20 -19.59 -15.10 2.52
C ASP A 20 -20.26 -14.23 3.61
N GLY A 21 -20.47 -12.94 3.30
CA GLY A 21 -21.06 -11.97 4.23
C GLY A 21 -20.06 -11.34 5.22
N GLU A 22 -18.80 -11.76 5.19
CA GLU A 22 -17.73 -11.18 6.00
C GLU A 22 -16.97 -10.10 5.21
N GLN A 23 -16.84 -8.91 5.79
CA GLN A 23 -16.02 -7.83 5.23
C GLN A 23 -14.54 -8.10 5.48
N LEU A 24 -13.98 -9.09 4.77
CA LEU A 24 -12.61 -9.55 4.93
C LEU A 24 -11.58 -8.43 4.77
N GLY A 25 -11.82 -7.46 3.87
CA GLY A 25 -10.95 -6.30 3.70
C GLY A 25 -10.90 -5.40 4.94
N VAL A 26 -12.04 -5.19 5.60
CA VAL A 26 -12.15 -4.43 6.85
C VAL A 26 -11.47 -5.20 7.99
N TRP A 27 -11.75 -6.50 8.10
CA TRP A 27 -11.12 -7.35 9.11
C TRP A 27 -9.59 -7.38 8.98
N LEU A 28 -9.06 -7.47 7.76
CA LEU A 28 -7.62 -7.44 7.51
C LEU A 28 -7.02 -6.08 7.85
N GLY A 29 -7.75 -4.99 7.60
CA GLY A 29 -7.40 -3.65 8.07
C GLY A 29 -7.29 -3.56 9.60
N THR A 30 -8.21 -4.20 10.32
CA THR A 30 -8.12 -4.34 11.79
C THR A 30 -6.89 -5.11 12.21
N GLN A 31 -6.58 -6.26 11.58
CA GLN A 31 -5.39 -7.04 11.93
C GLN A 31 -4.10 -6.25 11.70
N ARG A 32 -3.97 -5.49 10.60
CA ARG A 32 -2.81 -4.61 10.36
C ARG A 32 -2.67 -3.50 11.41
N THR A 33 -3.78 -2.98 11.94
CA THR A 33 -3.76 -1.98 13.01
C THR A 33 -3.26 -2.61 14.33
N ARG A 34 -3.73 -3.82 14.64
CA ARG A 34 -3.27 -4.59 15.81
C ARG A 34 -1.81 -5.03 15.68
N TYR A 35 -1.34 -5.31 14.47
CA TYR A 35 0.08 -5.58 14.20
C TYR A 35 0.95 -4.36 14.55
N LYS A 36 0.60 -3.17 14.03
CA LYS A 36 1.33 -1.92 14.33
C LYS A 36 1.35 -1.58 15.82
N ALA A 37 0.27 -1.91 16.53
CA ALA A 37 0.19 -1.70 17.97
C ALA A 37 1.30 -2.43 18.75
N ARG A 38 1.89 -3.52 18.22
CA ARG A 38 3.03 -4.22 18.86
C ARG A 38 4.24 -3.31 19.09
N GLY A 39 4.45 -2.30 18.24
CA GLY A 39 5.54 -1.33 18.37
C GLY A 39 5.22 -0.10 19.23
N LEU A 40 3.99 0.02 19.75
CA LEU A 40 3.55 1.15 20.56
C LEU A 40 3.60 0.82 22.05
N SER A 41 3.77 1.84 22.89
CA SER A 41 3.59 1.70 24.34
C SER A 41 2.12 1.48 24.69
N GLU A 42 1.83 0.95 25.89
CA GLU A 42 0.46 0.70 26.34
C GLU A 42 -0.41 1.96 26.34
N ALA A 43 0.16 3.11 26.71
CA ALA A 43 -0.54 4.39 26.73
C ALA A 43 -0.91 4.92 25.32
N GLU A 44 -0.15 4.53 24.29
CA GLU A 44 -0.38 4.96 22.90
C GLU A 44 -1.30 4.00 22.13
N ARG A 45 -1.42 2.75 22.58
CA ARG A 45 -2.24 1.72 21.92
C ARG A 45 -3.72 2.05 22.07
N LYS A 46 -4.39 2.17 20.92
CA LYS A 46 -5.86 2.29 20.84
C LYS A 46 -6.58 0.95 20.71
N VAL A 47 -5.83 -0.10 20.38
CA VAL A 47 -6.31 -1.47 20.17
C VAL A 47 -5.30 -2.46 20.75
N SER A 48 -5.77 -3.66 21.11
CA SER A 48 -4.89 -4.73 21.56
C SER A 48 -3.93 -5.16 20.45
N ALA A 49 -2.66 -5.37 20.81
CA ALA A 49 -1.65 -5.88 19.91
C ALA A 49 -1.97 -7.33 19.49
N LEU A 50 -1.51 -7.74 18.32
CA LEU A 50 -1.52 -9.16 17.95
C LEU A 50 -0.53 -9.94 18.82
N SER A 51 -0.91 -11.17 19.16
CA SER A 51 -0.01 -12.14 19.74
C SER A 51 0.99 -12.64 18.69
N ASP A 52 2.10 -13.24 19.12
CA ASP A 52 3.08 -13.82 18.20
C ASP A 52 2.48 -14.99 17.41
N GLU A 53 1.65 -15.82 18.06
CA GLU A 53 0.93 -16.92 17.40
C GLU A 53 -0.01 -16.43 16.29
N ASP A 54 -0.76 -15.34 16.54
CA ASP A 54 -1.64 -14.78 15.51
C ASP A 54 -0.84 -14.20 14.33
N VAL A 55 0.33 -13.62 14.60
CA VAL A 55 1.23 -13.10 13.56
C VAL A 55 1.74 -14.24 12.70
N GLU A 56 2.28 -15.30 13.31
CA GLU A 56 2.78 -16.48 12.59
C GLU A 56 1.69 -17.13 11.73
N ARG A 57 0.46 -17.26 12.24
CA ARG A 57 -0.67 -17.80 11.48
C ARG A 57 -1.04 -16.94 10.28
N LEU A 58 -0.97 -15.61 10.41
CA LEU A 58 -1.28 -14.70 9.31
C LEU A 58 -0.14 -14.64 8.28
N GLU A 59 1.11 -14.71 8.72
CA GLU A 59 2.28 -14.79 7.83
C GLU A 59 2.33 -16.12 7.06
N ALA A 60 1.94 -17.24 7.68
CA ALA A 60 1.80 -18.52 7.00
C ALA A 60 0.74 -18.50 5.88
N LEU A 61 -0.25 -17.60 5.97
CA LEU A 61 -1.21 -17.35 4.90
C LEU A 61 -0.70 -16.33 3.86
N GLY A 62 0.50 -15.78 4.03
CA GLY A 62 1.06 -14.75 3.15
C GLY A 62 0.45 -13.37 3.36
N VAL A 63 -0.06 -13.06 4.56
CA VAL A 63 -0.52 -11.71 4.89
C VAL A 63 0.67 -10.76 4.93
N MET A 64 0.60 -9.73 4.10
CA MET A 64 1.59 -8.66 4.08
C MET A 64 1.16 -7.53 5.02
N TRP A 65 2.06 -7.16 5.93
CA TRP A 65 1.83 -6.09 6.91
C TRP A 65 1.94 -4.70 6.31
N ASP A 66 2.88 -4.49 5.39
CA ASP A 66 3.11 -3.24 4.68
C ASP A 66 2.85 -3.36 3.17
N VAL A 67 1.58 -3.52 2.83
CA VAL A 67 1.11 -3.62 1.44
C VAL A 67 1.50 -2.42 0.59
N LEU A 68 1.52 -1.23 1.18
CA LEU A 68 1.76 -0.01 0.42
C LEU A 68 3.23 0.08 0.01
N THR A 69 4.15 -0.29 0.89
CA THR A 69 5.58 -0.37 0.58
C THR A 69 5.83 -1.41 -0.50
N GLU A 70 5.25 -2.60 -0.37
CA GLU A 70 5.42 -3.68 -1.35
C GLU A 70 4.84 -3.35 -2.73
N GLN A 71 3.65 -2.73 -2.75
CA GLN A 71 3.09 -2.21 -4.00
C GLN A 71 3.97 -1.10 -4.59
N TRP A 72 4.58 -0.25 -3.75
CA TRP A 72 5.50 0.78 -4.22
C TRP A 72 6.74 0.16 -4.86
N GLU A 73 7.39 -0.80 -4.20
CA GLU A 73 8.58 -1.49 -4.70
C GLU A 73 8.30 -2.22 -6.02
N ARG A 74 7.17 -2.93 -6.11
CA ARG A 74 6.72 -3.57 -7.36
C ARG A 74 6.58 -2.55 -8.49
N MET A 75 5.86 -1.46 -8.28
CA MET A 75 5.64 -0.45 -9.31
C MET A 75 6.93 0.29 -9.68
N PHE A 76 7.82 0.49 -8.72
CA PHE A 76 9.14 1.07 -8.95
C PHE A 76 10.01 0.14 -9.80
N GLY A 77 10.04 -1.16 -9.51
CA GLY A 77 10.74 -2.15 -10.34
C GLY A 77 10.22 -2.17 -11.79
N LEU A 78 8.91 -2.08 -11.99
CA LEU A 78 8.31 -1.96 -13.33
C LEU A 78 8.74 -0.68 -14.04
N LEU A 79 8.87 0.43 -13.32
CA LEU A 79 9.40 1.68 -13.88
C LEU A 79 10.87 1.54 -14.30
N GLN A 80 11.69 0.85 -13.50
CA GLN A 80 13.08 0.58 -13.84
C GLN A 80 13.18 -0.28 -15.11
N ALA A 81 12.42 -1.37 -15.18
CA ALA A 81 12.38 -2.23 -16.36
C ALA A 81 11.92 -1.47 -17.62
N PHE A 82 10.91 -0.60 -17.49
CA PHE A 82 10.48 0.28 -18.58
C PHE A 82 11.60 1.23 -19.00
N GLN A 83 12.29 1.86 -18.06
CA GLN A 83 13.39 2.79 -18.35
C GLN A 83 14.56 2.09 -19.03
N GLU A 84 14.92 0.89 -18.59
CA GLU A 84 15.98 0.08 -19.19
C GLU A 84 15.66 -0.28 -20.64
N ARG A 85 14.40 -0.59 -20.94
CA ARG A 85 13.94 -0.94 -22.29
C ARG A 85 13.81 0.27 -23.23
N GLU A 86 13.22 1.36 -22.75
CA GLU A 86 12.86 2.52 -23.59
C GLU A 86 13.92 3.65 -23.53
N GLY A 87 14.89 3.56 -22.61
CA GLY A 87 15.90 4.59 -22.37
C GLY A 87 15.38 5.82 -21.62
N HIS A 88 14.11 5.86 -21.21
CA HIS A 88 13.51 6.96 -20.48
C HIS A 88 12.35 6.52 -19.56
N ALA A 89 12.03 7.33 -18.55
CA ALA A 89 10.91 7.09 -17.63
C ALA A 89 9.61 7.85 -18.04
N ASN A 90 9.48 8.23 -19.30
CA ASN A 90 8.30 8.94 -19.83
C ASN A 90 7.16 7.98 -20.16
N VAL A 91 6.64 7.31 -19.12
CA VAL A 91 5.55 6.34 -19.24
C VAL A 91 4.25 7.06 -19.66
N PRO A 92 3.59 6.66 -20.77
CA PRO A 92 2.27 7.15 -21.14
C PRO A 92 1.23 6.85 -20.07
N TYR A 93 0.24 7.74 -19.86
CA TYR A 93 -0.73 7.59 -18.75
C TYR A 93 -1.51 6.26 -18.78
N GLY A 94 -1.86 5.76 -19.96
CA GLY A 94 -2.58 4.49 -20.12
C GLY A 94 -1.69 3.25 -20.22
N HIS A 95 -0.37 3.38 -20.02
CA HIS A 95 0.56 2.26 -20.18
C HIS A 95 0.37 1.22 -19.07
N VAL A 96 0.35 -0.05 -19.49
CA VAL A 96 0.28 -1.22 -18.62
C VAL A 96 1.57 -2.01 -18.78
N GLU A 97 2.23 -2.31 -17.66
CA GLU A 97 3.45 -3.12 -17.60
C GLU A 97 3.18 -4.31 -16.67
N ASP A 98 3.38 -5.54 -17.14
CA ASP A 98 3.12 -6.78 -16.40
C ASP A 98 1.76 -6.82 -15.67
N GLY A 99 0.73 -6.34 -16.36
CA GLY A 99 -0.65 -6.28 -15.87
C GLY A 99 -0.95 -5.10 -14.92
N GLU A 100 0.02 -4.26 -14.61
CA GLU A 100 -0.13 -3.10 -13.73
C GLU A 100 -0.24 -1.78 -14.49
N GLN A 101 -1.10 -0.89 -14.02
CA GLN A 101 -1.31 0.44 -14.63
C GLN A 101 -0.18 1.41 -14.25
N LEU A 102 1.03 1.16 -14.76
CA LEU A 102 2.25 1.90 -14.47
C LEU A 102 2.11 3.40 -14.79
N GLY A 103 1.45 3.74 -15.90
CA GLY A 103 1.20 5.13 -16.28
C GLY A 103 0.33 5.90 -15.28
N VAL A 104 -0.71 5.26 -14.77
CA VAL A 104 -1.64 5.84 -13.77
C VAL A 104 -0.93 6.02 -12.43
N TRP A 105 -0.15 5.01 -12.00
CA TRP A 105 0.63 5.09 -10.77
C TRP A 105 1.66 6.22 -10.81
N LEU A 106 2.40 6.35 -11.91
CA LEU A 106 3.38 7.42 -12.09
C LEU A 106 2.71 8.81 -12.14
N GLY A 107 1.54 8.90 -12.78
CA GLY A 107 0.69 10.10 -12.75
C GLY A 107 0.31 10.50 -11.32
N THR A 108 -0.07 9.53 -10.48
CA THR A 108 -0.37 9.77 -9.06
C THR A 108 0.85 10.30 -8.30
N GLN A 109 2.04 9.75 -8.52
CA GLN A 109 3.27 10.23 -7.87
C GLN A 109 3.60 11.67 -8.30
N ARG A 110 3.46 11.99 -9.59
CA ARG A 110 3.66 13.34 -10.12
C ARG A 110 2.70 14.35 -9.51
N THR A 111 1.42 13.99 -9.34
CA THR A 111 0.42 14.85 -8.69
C THR A 111 0.76 15.09 -7.21
N ARG A 112 1.17 14.04 -6.48
CA ARG A 112 1.60 14.16 -5.08
C ARG A 112 2.82 15.08 -4.93
N TYR A 113 3.80 14.97 -5.83
CA TYR A 113 4.96 15.85 -5.85
C TYR A 113 4.56 17.33 -6.06
N LYS A 114 3.68 17.60 -7.04
CA LYS A 114 3.17 18.96 -7.28
C LYS A 114 2.42 19.52 -6.08
N ALA A 115 1.59 18.71 -5.42
CA ALA A 115 0.86 19.12 -4.22
C ALA A 115 1.81 19.49 -3.07
N ARG A 116 2.93 18.78 -2.90
CA ARG A 116 3.97 19.13 -1.93
C ARG A 116 4.62 20.47 -2.26
N GLY A 117 5.02 20.70 -3.51
CA GLY A 117 5.60 21.98 -3.94
C GLY A 117 4.64 23.16 -3.80
N LEU A 118 3.33 22.97 -4.07
CA LEU A 118 2.29 23.98 -3.85
C LEU A 118 2.11 24.30 -2.36
N SER A 119 2.25 23.30 -1.48
CA SER A 119 2.16 23.49 -0.03
C SER A 119 3.38 24.19 0.58
N GLU A 120 4.57 24.01 -0.01
CA GLU A 120 5.79 24.70 0.40
C GLU A 120 5.82 26.15 -0.12
N GLY A 121 5.40 26.39 -1.36
CA GLY A 121 5.23 27.73 -1.91
C GLY A 121 4.20 28.58 -1.13
N ALA A 122 3.09 27.97 -0.70
CA ALA A 122 2.08 28.66 0.11
C ALA A 122 2.52 28.99 1.55
N ARG A 123 3.55 28.31 2.08
CA ARG A 123 4.13 28.62 3.40
C ARG A 123 5.12 29.79 3.35
N ALA A 124 5.77 30.02 2.19
CA ALA A 124 6.72 31.12 2.02
C ALA A 124 6.06 32.51 1.96
N GLU A 125 4.79 32.61 1.53
CA GLU A 125 4.10 33.90 1.37
C GLU A 125 3.35 34.41 2.63
N ARG A 126 3.41 33.70 3.77
CA ARG A 126 2.75 34.13 5.02
C ARG A 126 3.72 34.57 6.14
N GLY A 127 5.01 34.73 5.82
CA GLY A 127 6.06 35.09 6.79
C GLY A 127 6.75 36.44 6.53
N GLY A 128 6.07 37.40 5.89
CA GLY A 128 6.64 38.71 5.60
C GLY A 128 5.60 39.83 5.70
N ALA A 129 5.35 40.30 6.92
CA ALA A 129 4.79 41.61 7.21
C ALA A 129 5.32 42.06 8.58
#